data_AF-A0A257YNC2-F1
#
_entry.id   AF-A0A257YNC2-F1
#
_cell.length_a   1.000
_cell.length_b   1.000
_cell.length_c   1.000
_cell.angle_alpha   90.00
_cell.angle_beta   90.00
_cell.angle_gamma   90.00
#
_symmetry.space_group_name_H-M   'P 1'
#
loop_
_entity.id
_entity.type
_entity.pdbx_description
1 polymer ?
#
loop_
_entity_poly.entity_id
_entity_poly.type
_entity_poly.pdbx_seq_one_letter_code
_entity_poly.pdbx_strand_id
1 'polypeptide(L)'
;MFKSAEALKDSQYDGVVLAYHGGGRLILDGPHFRTVGQEFAYQNPIYTIRTLTEHVMTMDGSPLFGSWSGGWLGVLSKQMDDHNKFHEQWWVKPELESGQ
;
A
#
# COMPACT_ATOMS: atom_id res chain seq x y z
N MET A 1 -8.08 -2.25 4.73
CA MET A 1 -6.84 -1.53 5.07
C MET A 1 -7.12 -0.09 5.50
N PHE A 2 -7.66 0.80 4.66
CA PHE A 2 -7.83 2.23 5.05
C PHE A 2 -8.65 2.47 6.33
N LYS A 3 -9.79 1.78 6.50
CA LYS A 3 -10.56 1.85 7.75
C LYS A 3 -9.77 1.38 8.99
N SER A 4 -8.89 0.39 8.80
CA SER A 4 -8.00 -0.09 9.87
C SER A 4 -6.93 0.94 10.18
N ALA A 5 -6.37 1.59 9.16
CA ALA A 5 -5.42 2.70 9.34
C ALA A 5 -6.06 3.84 10.13
N GLU A 6 -7.27 4.25 9.76
CA GLU A 6 -8.02 5.29 10.48
C GLU A 6 -8.28 4.91 11.95
N ALA A 7 -8.73 3.68 12.20
CA ALA A 7 -9.00 3.19 13.56
C ALA A 7 -7.73 3.08 14.42
N LEU A 8 -6.57 2.88 13.80
CA LEU A 8 -5.27 2.68 14.47
C LEU A 8 -4.32 3.86 14.33
N LYS A 9 -4.79 5.03 13.91
CA LYS A 9 -3.99 6.23 13.56
C LYS A 9 -3.10 6.79 14.70
N ASP A 10 -3.41 6.44 15.94
CA ASP A 10 -2.65 6.87 17.12
C ASP A 10 -1.61 5.83 17.58
N SER A 11 -1.61 4.64 16.95
CA SER A 11 -0.62 3.60 17.19
C SER A 11 0.61 3.76 16.31
N GLN A 12 1.73 3.19 16.75
CA GLN A 12 2.99 3.17 16.00
C GLN A 12 3.41 1.72 15.76
N TYR A 13 3.86 1.45 14.55
CA TYR A 13 4.33 0.16 14.10
C TYR A 13 5.59 0.36 13.26
N ASP A 14 6.48 -0.62 13.25
CA ASP A 14 7.61 -0.63 12.32
C ASP A 14 7.15 -1.06 10.91
N GLY A 15 6.18 -1.97 10.84
CA GLY A 15 5.57 -2.42 9.60
C GLY A 15 4.22 -3.09 9.83
N VAL A 16 3.34 -3.01 8.83
CA VAL A 16 2.00 -3.59 8.84
C VAL A 16 1.91 -4.67 7.77
N VAL A 17 1.72 -5.92 8.20
CA VAL A 17 1.57 -7.04 7.27
C VAL A 17 0.19 -6.99 6.62
N LEU A 18 0.17 -6.88 5.30
CA LEU A 18 -1.00 -7.02 4.46
C LEU A 18 -1.18 -8.49 4.13
N ALA A 19 -2.08 -9.16 4.86
CA ALA A 19 -2.38 -10.56 4.69
C ALA A 19 -3.58 -10.80 3.75
N TYR A 20 -3.62 -11.98 3.14
CA TYR A 20 -4.75 -12.53 2.40
C TYR A 20 -4.94 -14.00 2.76
N HIS A 21 -6.17 -14.43 3.08
CA HIS A 21 -6.46 -15.79 3.58
C HIS A 21 -5.51 -16.30 4.68
N GLY A 22 -5.10 -15.43 5.61
CA GLY A 22 -4.20 -15.79 6.71
C GLY A 22 -2.71 -15.86 6.35
N GLY A 23 -2.34 -15.74 5.06
CA GLY A 23 -0.96 -15.63 4.62
C GLY A 23 -0.51 -14.18 4.46
N GLY A 24 0.64 -13.82 5.05
CA GLY A 24 1.28 -12.52 4.81
C GLY A 24 1.73 -12.40 3.36
N ARG A 25 1.35 -11.32 2.66
CA ARG A 25 1.67 -11.11 1.25
C ARG A 25 2.63 -9.95 1.05
N LEU A 26 2.38 -8.82 1.71
CA LEU A 26 3.16 -7.60 1.59
C LEU A 26 3.32 -6.94 2.97
N ILE A 27 4.25 -6.01 3.07
CA ILE A 27 4.46 -5.18 4.26
C ILE A 27 4.26 -3.72 3.85
N LEU A 28 3.39 -2.99 4.54
CA LEU A 28 3.31 -1.54 4.43
C LEU A 28 4.16 -0.93 5.54
N ASP A 29 5.00 0.05 5.18
CA ASP A 29 5.77 0.83 6.15
C ASP A 29 4.86 1.39 7.26
N GLY A 30 5.19 1.12 8.52
CA GLY A 30 4.34 1.47 9.64
C GLY A 30 4.16 2.98 9.86
N PRO A 31 5.21 3.81 9.75
CA PRO A 31 5.08 5.26 9.68
C PRO A 31 4.11 5.72 8.58
N HIS A 32 4.21 5.17 7.37
CA HIS A 32 3.28 5.52 6.29
C HIS A 32 1.84 5.06 6.58
N PHE A 33 1.63 3.86 7.16
CA PHE A 33 0.30 3.42 7.58
C PHE A 33 -0.36 4.38 8.57
N ARG A 34 0.43 4.94 9.50
CA ARG A 34 -0.04 5.97 10.42
C ARG A 34 -0.44 7.25 9.68
N THR A 35 0.38 7.72 8.74
CA THR A 35 0.07 8.88 7.89
C THR A 35 -1.24 8.66 7.15
N VAL A 36 -1.45 7.49 6.53
CA VAL A 36 -2.71 7.11 5.90
C VAL A 36 -3.88 7.21 6.89
N GLY A 37 -3.75 6.67 8.09
CA GLY A 37 -4.80 6.74 9.10
C GLY A 37 -5.16 8.16 9.55
N GLN A 38 -4.16 9.02 9.65
CA GLN A 38 -4.33 10.43 10.00
C GLN A 38 -4.96 11.21 8.84
N GLU A 39 -4.49 11.00 7.62
CA GLU A 39 -4.91 11.73 6.41
C GLU A 39 -6.26 11.28 5.88
N PHE A 40 -6.61 10.00 6.02
CA PHE A 40 -7.90 9.44 5.61
C PHE A 40 -9.08 10.03 6.40
N ALA A 41 -8.83 10.53 7.61
CA ALA A 41 -9.84 11.24 8.40
C ALA A 41 -10.16 12.65 7.84
N TYR A 42 -9.39 13.17 6.88
CA TYR A 42 -9.62 14.45 6.20
C TYR A 42 -10.31 14.28 4.83
N GLN A 43 -10.83 15.36 4.26
CA GLN A 43 -11.70 15.34 3.07
C GLN A 43 -11.07 14.76 1.79
N ASN A 44 -9.75 14.73 1.64
CA ASN A 44 -9.14 14.24 0.40
C ASN A 44 -7.72 13.64 0.59
N PRO A 45 -7.60 12.31 0.79
CA PRO A 45 -6.31 11.61 0.94
C PRO A 45 -5.63 11.28 -0.40
N ILE A 46 -5.93 12.01 -1.49
CA ILE A 46 -5.41 11.68 -2.83
C ILE A 46 -3.88 11.59 -2.86
N TYR A 47 -3.17 12.48 -2.18
CA TYR A 47 -1.70 12.45 -2.21
C TYR A 47 -1.14 11.18 -1.56
N THR A 48 -1.66 10.82 -0.39
CA THR A 48 -1.29 9.59 0.34
C THR A 48 -1.59 8.34 -0.47
N ILE A 49 -2.76 8.29 -1.11
CA ILE A 49 -3.16 7.13 -1.93
C ILE A 49 -2.24 7.01 -3.16
N ARG A 50 -1.84 8.14 -3.76
CA ARG A 50 -0.97 8.16 -4.94
C ARG A 50 0.45 7.69 -4.68
N THR A 51 0.97 7.90 -3.48
CA THR A 51 2.34 7.48 -3.11
C THR A 51 2.36 6.23 -2.23
N LEU A 52 1.20 5.69 -1.85
CA LEU A 52 1.06 4.51 -0.99
C LEU A 52 1.95 3.34 -1.41
N THR A 53 1.97 3.03 -2.71
CA THR A 53 2.69 1.88 -3.25
C THR A 53 4.20 2.00 -3.11
N GLU A 54 4.74 3.22 -3.03
CA GLU A 54 6.17 3.47 -2.81
C GLU A 54 6.61 3.05 -1.39
N HIS A 55 5.66 2.89 -0.48
CA HIS A 55 5.88 2.47 0.91
C HIS A 55 5.52 1.00 1.16
N VAL A 56 5.27 0.23 0.10
CA VAL A 56 4.96 -1.20 0.17
C VAL A 56 6.22 -2.00 -0.15
N MET A 57 6.47 -3.02 0.67
CA MET A 57 7.57 -3.96 0.57
C MET A 57 7.04 -5.38 0.36
N THR A 58 7.88 -6.24 -0.21
CA THR A 58 7.67 -7.68 -0.19
C THR A 58 7.90 -8.23 1.24
N MET A 59 7.59 -9.51 1.46
CA MET A 59 7.82 -10.16 2.76
C MET A 59 9.31 -10.31 3.13
N ASP A 60 10.23 -10.17 2.16
CA ASP A 60 11.67 -10.15 2.43
C ASP A 60 12.19 -8.74 2.81
N GLY A 61 11.32 -7.73 2.81
CA GLY A 61 11.64 -6.36 3.17
C GLY A 61 12.15 -5.50 2.02
N SER A 62 12.29 -6.04 0.80
CA SER A 62 12.63 -5.22 -0.38
C SER A 62 11.44 -4.38 -0.83
N PRO A 63 11.68 -3.14 -1.33
CA PRO A 63 10.62 -2.32 -1.92
C PRO A 63 9.93 -3.05 -3.07
N LEU A 64 8.60 -3.08 -3.06
CA LEU A 64 7.81 -3.69 -4.14
C LEU A 64 7.79 -2.79 -5.39
N PHE A 65 7.81 -1.47 -5.18
CA PHE A 65 7.82 -0.44 -6.22
C PHE A 65 8.90 0.60 -5.91
N GLY A 66 9.34 1.31 -6.94
CA GLY A 66 10.20 2.49 -6.79
C GLY A 66 9.40 3.79 -6.82
N SER A 67 10.08 4.91 -6.64
CA SER A 67 9.49 6.25 -6.80
C SER A 67 9.67 6.77 -8.23
N TRP A 68 8.71 7.58 -8.68
CA TRP A 68 8.73 8.17 -10.03
C TRP A 68 9.04 9.67 -9.99
N SER A 69 9.88 10.12 -10.92
CA SER A 69 10.20 11.54 -11.12
C SER A 69 9.99 11.95 -12.57
N GLY A 70 9.74 13.24 -12.81
CA GLY A 70 9.48 13.79 -14.15
C GLY A 70 8.18 14.59 -14.23
N GLY A 71 7.60 14.68 -15.43
CA GLY A 71 6.34 15.42 -15.66
C GLY A 71 5.15 14.79 -14.93
N TRP A 72 4.28 15.62 -14.36
CA TRP A 72 3.17 15.20 -13.49
C TRP A 72 2.23 14.15 -14.11
N LEU A 73 1.95 14.24 -15.42
CA LEU A 73 1.14 13.25 -16.14
C LEU A 73 1.83 11.88 -16.22
N GLY A 74 3.14 11.87 -16.46
CA GLY A 74 3.93 10.64 -16.52
C GLY A 74 4.03 9.97 -15.16
N VAL A 75 4.30 10.77 -14.11
CA VAL A 75 4.34 10.29 -12.72
C VAL A 75 2.99 9.73 -12.29
N LEU A 76 1.89 10.44 -12.57
CA LEU A 76 0.54 9.96 -12.23
C LEU A 76 0.20 8.64 -12.94
N SER A 77 0.52 8.51 -14.23
CA SER A 77 0.30 7.28 -14.98
C SER A 77 1.02 6.09 -14.34
N LYS A 78 2.29 6.26 -13.98
CA LYS A 78 3.08 5.22 -13.31
C LYS A 78 2.58 4.88 -11.91
N GLN A 79 2.17 5.86 -11.12
CA GLN A 79 1.56 5.63 -9.82
C GLN A 79 0.25 4.83 -9.93
N MET A 80 -0.57 5.08 -10.96
CA MET A 80 -1.78 4.28 -11.22
C MET A 80 -1.44 2.84 -11.66
N ASP A 81 -0.42 2.65 -12.51
CA ASP A 81 0.06 1.32 -12.88
C ASP A 81 0.52 0.52 -11.65
N ASP A 82 1.28 1.15 -10.76
CA ASP A 82 1.76 0.51 -9.53
C ASP A 82 0.62 0.20 -8.57
N HIS A 83 -0.39 1.07 -8.47
CA HIS A 83 -1.60 0.79 -7.68
C HIS A 83 -2.38 -0.43 -8.20
N ASN A 84 -2.47 -0.61 -9.51
CA ASN A 84 -3.08 -1.82 -10.09
C ASN A 84 -2.26 -3.08 -9.76
N LYS A 85 -0.95 -3.03 -9.97
CA LYS A 85 -0.04 -4.15 -9.64
C LYS A 85 -0.01 -4.47 -8.15
N PHE A 86 -0.17 -3.46 -7.29
CA PHE A 86 -0.27 -3.66 -5.85
C PHE A 86 -1.45 -4.57 -5.50
N HIS A 87 -2.64 -4.31 -6.06
CA HIS A 87 -3.80 -5.19 -5.88
C HIS A 87 -3.57 -6.58 -6.45
N GLU A 88 -2.92 -6.67 -7.62
CA GLU A 88 -2.57 -7.96 -8.22
C GLU A 88 -1.71 -8.82 -7.27
N GLN A 89 -0.67 -8.24 -6.67
CA GLN A 89 0.24 -8.95 -5.78
C GLN A 89 -0.39 -9.23 -4.41
N TRP A 90 -1.21 -8.31 -3.89
CA TRP A 90 -1.78 -8.46 -2.55
C TRP A 90 -2.88 -9.52 -2.48
N TRP A 91 -3.79 -9.57 -3.45
CA TRP A 91 -4.97 -10.45 -3.34
C TRP A 91 -5.39 -11.15 -4.63
N VAL A 92 -5.18 -10.58 -5.82
CA VAL A 92 -5.65 -11.23 -7.07
C VAL A 92 -4.85 -12.51 -7.37
N LYS A 93 -3.52 -12.42 -7.46
CA LYS A 93 -2.68 -13.61 -7.68
C LYS A 93 -2.86 -14.63 -6.55
N PRO A 94 -2.86 -14.23 -5.27
CA PRO A 94 -3.20 -15.14 -4.17
C PRO A 94 -4.53 -15.87 -4.33
N GLU A 95 -5.58 -15.19 -4.77
CA GLU A 95 -6.89 -15.80 -5.02
C GLU A 95 -6.79 -16.86 -6.12
N LEU A 96 -6.15 -16.52 -7.24
CA LEU A 96 -5.95 -17.44 -8.38
C LEU A 96 -5.10 -18.67 -8.02
N GLU A 97 -4.13 -18.50 -7.11
CA GLU A 97 -3.31 -19.60 -6.57
C GLU A 97 -4.12 -20.52 -5.65
N SER A 98 -5.07 -19.97 -4.88
CA SER A 98 -5.88 -20.74 -3.92
C SER A 98 -7.05 -21.51 -4.54
N GLY A 99 -7.43 -21.17 -5.78
CA GLY A 99 -8.45 -21.87 -6.58
C GLY A 99 -7.93 -23.09 -7.36
N GLN A 100 -6.64 -23.42 -7.24
CA GLN A 100 -6.02 -24.66 -7.74
C GLN A 100 -5.91 -25.69 -6.62
#